data_AF-A0A363TX21-F1
#
_entry.id   AF-A0A363TX21-F1
#
_cell.length_a   1.000
_cell.length_b   1.000
_cell.length_c   1.000
_cell.angle_alpha   90.00
_cell.angle_beta   90.00
_cell.angle_gamma   90.00
#
_symmetry.space_group_name_H-M   'P 1'
#
loop_
_entity.id
_entity.type
_entity.pdbx_description
1 polymer ?
#
loop_
_entity_poly.entity_id
_entity_poly.type
_entity_poly.pdbx_seq_one_letter_code
_entity_poly.pdbx_strand_id
1 'polypeptide(L)'
;METPLKTPIKEVINRFPPVGAILEEFGIGCVPCSVGTCLLGDVVEIHNLSPADEDDLMMRIASVVSPGQAIRRPDSERGRTAKPRKLTYSPPLKRLVDEHKLILRFIAMVPEIAGRVDLESGEGREEILAAVDFIRRYADRYHHAKEEDILFACFDPDLDILKAMHEDHRQGRACVQGVLDALERGDTDGVVENLHGYAGILTEHIKKEDEILYPWMDRNLSTHQVGELHARFQDVDGRYREVQESYEAYVEKVEKNKFIERAEVSR
;
A
#
# COMPACT_ATOMS: atom_id res chain seq x y z
N MET A 1 -19.25 28.71 6.22
CA MET A 1 -18.17 28.23 5.33
C MET A 1 -17.65 26.95 5.94
N GLU A 2 -17.71 25.85 5.19
CA GLU A 2 -17.18 24.57 5.66
C GLU A 2 -15.67 24.70 5.93
N THR A 3 -15.22 24.10 7.03
CA THR A 3 -13.82 24.13 7.43
C THR A 3 -12.99 23.37 6.39
N PRO A 4 -11.90 23.95 5.84
CA PRO A 4 -11.07 23.28 4.83
C PRO A 4 -10.57 21.89 5.25
N LEU A 5 -10.43 21.66 6.56
CA LEU A 5 -10.03 20.39 7.17
C LEU A 5 -11.00 19.23 6.89
N LYS A 6 -12.28 19.51 6.61
CA LYS A 6 -13.31 18.50 6.33
C LYS A 6 -13.58 18.30 4.83
N THR A 7 -12.77 18.90 3.97
CA THR A 7 -12.92 18.81 2.52
C THR A 7 -11.94 17.77 1.96
N PRO A 8 -12.36 16.91 1.02
CA PRO A 8 -11.47 15.97 0.33
C PRO A 8 -10.29 16.69 -0.32
N ILE A 9 -9.08 16.15 -0.16
CA ILE A 9 -7.85 16.81 -0.56
C ILE A 9 -7.78 17.07 -2.06
N LYS A 10 -8.36 16.20 -2.89
CA LYS A 10 -8.44 16.44 -4.34
C LYS A 10 -9.37 17.58 -4.70
N GLU A 11 -10.46 17.76 -3.97
CA GLU A 11 -11.34 18.90 -4.20
C GLU A 11 -10.62 20.21 -3.84
N VAL A 12 -9.87 20.21 -2.73
CA VAL A 12 -9.03 21.34 -2.34
C VAL A 12 -7.96 21.63 -3.40
N ILE A 13 -7.24 20.62 -3.88
CA ILE A 13 -6.21 20.78 -4.92
C ILE A 13 -6.82 21.24 -6.26
N ASN A 14 -7.96 20.70 -6.68
CA ASN A 14 -8.62 21.10 -7.92
C ASN A 14 -9.08 22.55 -7.87
N ARG A 15 -9.60 22.99 -6.72
CA ARG A 15 -10.04 24.36 -6.50
C ARG A 15 -8.87 25.32 -6.29
N PHE A 16 -7.78 24.84 -5.69
CA PHE A 16 -6.59 25.60 -5.37
C PHE A 16 -5.32 24.81 -5.76
N PRO A 17 -4.94 24.78 -7.06
CA PRO A 17 -3.80 23.99 -7.54
C PRO A 17 -2.48 24.19 -6.79
N PRO A 18 -2.13 25.41 -6.28
CA PRO A 18 -0.92 25.60 -5.49
C PRO A 18 -0.84 24.77 -4.20
N VAL A 19 -1.98 24.32 -3.65
CA VAL A 19 -2.01 23.45 -2.46
C VAL A 19 -1.31 22.11 -2.73
N GLY A 20 -1.41 21.58 -3.95
CA GLY A 20 -0.72 20.33 -4.32
C GLY A 20 0.80 20.44 -4.23
N ALA A 21 1.36 21.55 -4.73
CA ALA A 21 2.80 21.82 -4.66
C ALA A 21 3.25 22.05 -3.21
N ILE A 22 2.44 22.74 -2.40
CA ILE A 22 2.72 22.92 -0.98
C ILE A 22 2.82 21.56 -0.29
N LEU A 23 1.83 20.68 -0.46
CA LEU A 23 1.84 19.34 0.14
C LEU A 23 3.08 18.53 -0.27
N GLU A 24 3.47 18.58 -1.54
CA GLU A 24 4.65 17.88 -2.06
C GLU A 24 5.96 18.37 -1.41
N GLU A 25 6.08 19.67 -1.11
CA GLU A 25 7.24 20.22 -0.38
C GLU A 25 7.38 19.66 1.05
N PHE A 26 6.27 19.25 1.67
CA PHE A 26 6.26 18.57 2.97
C PHE A 26 6.36 17.04 2.84
N GLY A 27 6.61 16.52 1.64
CA GLY A 27 6.70 15.08 1.38
C GLY A 27 5.35 14.37 1.35
N ILE A 28 4.25 15.11 1.17
CA ILE A 28 2.89 14.59 1.16
C ILE A 28 2.42 14.42 -0.30
N GLY A 29 2.45 13.18 -0.79
CA GLY A 29 2.12 12.80 -2.16
C GLY A 29 0.62 12.71 -2.47
N CYS A 30 -0.16 13.77 -2.26
CA CYS A 30 -1.61 13.76 -2.56
C CYS A 30 -1.95 14.04 -4.04
N VAL A 31 -1.06 14.66 -4.80
CA VAL A 31 -1.27 14.98 -6.22
C VAL A 31 -1.33 13.74 -7.13
N PRO A 32 -0.47 12.70 -6.99
CA PRO A 32 -0.56 11.50 -7.83
C PRO A 32 -1.65 10.50 -7.40
N CYS A 33 -2.27 10.68 -6.22
CA CYS A 33 -3.28 9.75 -5.70
C CYS A 33 -4.51 9.68 -6.63
N SER A 34 -4.89 8.48 -7.09
CA SER A 34 -6.03 8.28 -7.99
C SER A 34 -7.40 8.31 -7.28
N VAL A 35 -7.42 8.11 -5.96
CA VAL A 35 -8.65 7.98 -5.16
C VAL A 35 -9.14 9.33 -4.64
N GLY A 36 -8.26 10.08 -3.98
CA GLY A 36 -8.54 11.47 -3.62
C GLY A 36 -9.55 11.75 -2.51
N THR A 37 -9.97 10.73 -1.76
CA THR A 37 -11.03 10.82 -0.74
C THR A 37 -10.55 11.30 0.62
N CYS A 38 -9.25 11.25 0.91
CA CYS A 38 -8.69 11.68 2.19
C CYS A 38 -9.04 13.15 2.49
N LEU A 39 -9.50 13.46 3.70
CA LEU A 39 -9.76 14.85 4.09
C LEU A 39 -8.44 15.57 4.36
N LEU A 40 -8.42 16.89 4.17
CA LEU A 40 -7.22 17.69 4.45
C LEU A 40 -6.73 17.52 5.91
N GLY A 41 -7.65 17.43 6.89
CA GLY A 41 -7.26 17.20 8.28
C GLY A 41 -6.57 15.87 8.49
N ASP A 42 -7.09 14.80 7.87
CA ASP A 42 -6.52 13.46 7.97
C ASP A 42 -5.14 13.42 7.32
N VAL A 43 -4.96 14.09 6.17
CA VAL A 43 -3.66 14.19 5.49
C VAL A 43 -2.58 14.78 6.41
N VAL A 44 -2.91 15.80 7.20
CA VAL A 44 -1.95 16.41 8.13
C VAL A 44 -1.62 15.46 9.30
N GLU A 45 -2.64 14.83 9.89
CA GLU A 45 -2.47 13.92 11.02
C GLU A 45 -1.69 12.64 10.65
N ILE A 46 -1.98 12.11 9.47
CA ILE A 46 -1.44 10.85 8.98
C ILE A 46 0.05 10.98 8.63
N HIS A 47 0.46 12.11 8.03
CA HIS A 47 1.83 12.30 7.53
C HIS A 47 2.85 12.76 8.59
N ASN A 48 2.43 12.90 9.86
CA ASN A 48 3.32 13.07 11.02
C ASN A 48 4.37 14.17 10.84
N LEU A 49 3.93 15.32 10.37
CA LEU A 49 4.77 16.50 10.34
C LEU A 49 5.16 16.89 11.77
N SER A 50 6.32 17.54 11.93
CA SER A 50 6.63 18.14 13.23
C SER A 50 5.57 19.21 13.54
N PRO A 51 5.28 19.54 14.81
CA PRO A 51 4.30 20.59 15.12
C PRO A 51 4.58 21.91 14.40
N ALA A 52 5.86 22.24 14.18
CA ALA A 52 6.27 23.41 13.42
C ALA A 52 5.99 23.28 11.90
N ASP A 53 6.19 22.09 11.34
CA ASP A 53 5.93 21.83 9.91
C ASP A 53 4.42 21.70 9.64
N GLU A 54 3.64 21.14 10.57
CA GLU A 54 2.18 21.12 10.53
C GLU A 54 1.62 22.55 10.57
N ASP A 55 2.09 23.37 11.51
CA ASP A 55 1.72 24.78 11.59
C ASP A 55 2.08 25.56 10.31
N ASP A 56 3.27 25.32 9.75
CA ASP A 56 3.70 25.96 8.50
C ASP A 56 2.88 25.47 7.30
N LEU A 57 2.63 24.16 7.19
CA LEU A 57 1.77 23.58 6.15
C LEU A 57 0.38 24.20 6.19
N MET A 58 -0.27 24.19 7.37
CA MET A 58 -1.62 24.71 7.54
C MET A 58 -1.68 26.20 7.27
N MET A 59 -0.67 26.97 7.65
CA MET A 59 -0.57 28.39 7.34
C MET A 59 -0.42 28.66 5.84
N ARG A 60 0.45 27.91 5.15
CA ARG A 60 0.65 28.03 3.70
C ARG A 60 -0.62 27.68 2.93
N ILE A 61 -1.32 26.61 3.31
CA ILE A 61 -2.61 26.25 2.72
C ILE A 61 -3.64 27.35 2.98
N ALA A 62 -3.77 27.85 4.21
CA ALA A 62 -4.72 28.90 4.55
C ALA A 62 -4.46 30.21 3.78
N SER A 63 -3.19 30.56 3.51
CA SER A 63 -2.82 31.73 2.70
C SER A 63 -3.30 31.66 1.24
N VAL A 64 -3.43 30.44 0.71
CA VAL A 64 -3.93 30.19 -0.66
C VAL A 64 -5.46 30.11 -0.67
N VAL A 65 -6.06 29.44 0.32
CA VAL A 65 -7.50 29.18 0.38
C VAL A 65 -8.28 30.40 0.88
N SER A 66 -7.66 31.32 1.63
CA SER A 66 -8.31 32.51 2.20
C SER A 66 -7.37 33.71 2.27
N PRO A 67 -7.03 34.31 1.11
CA PRO A 67 -6.15 35.48 1.06
C PRO A 67 -6.78 36.69 1.78
N GLY A 68 -6.12 37.18 2.84
CA GLY A 68 -6.53 38.38 3.59
C GLY A 68 -6.88 38.18 5.07
N GLN A 69 -6.93 36.93 5.55
CA GLN A 69 -7.07 36.66 6.98
C GLN A 69 -5.68 36.69 7.64
N ALA A 70 -5.47 37.59 8.61
CA ALA A 70 -4.18 37.76 9.27
C ALA A 70 -3.86 36.55 10.16
N ILE A 71 -3.09 35.59 9.64
CA ILE A 71 -2.55 34.48 10.43
C ILE A 71 -1.28 35.00 11.11
N ARG A 72 -1.30 35.09 12.44
CA ARG A 72 -0.11 35.47 13.21
C ARG A 72 0.91 34.34 13.15
N ARG A 73 2.12 34.68 12.70
CA ARG A 73 3.29 33.80 12.79
C ARG A 73 3.66 33.56 14.26
N PRO A 74 3.79 32.31 14.71
CA PRO A 74 4.67 32.01 15.83
C PRO A 74 6.11 32.25 15.36
N ASP A 75 6.93 32.90 16.19
CA ASP A 75 8.36 33.03 15.95
C ASP A 75 9.05 31.66 16.10
N SER A 76 8.95 30.80 15.08
CA SER A 76 9.81 29.62 14.98
C SER A 76 10.89 29.89 13.93
N GLU A 77 12.12 29.92 14.42
CA GLU A 77 13.34 30.23 13.68
C GLU A 77 13.41 29.50 12.33
N ARG A 78 13.69 30.28 11.29
CA ARG A 78 14.06 29.82 9.95
C ARG A 78 15.15 28.75 10.05
N GLY A 79 14.86 27.57 9.51
CA GLY A 79 15.87 26.58 9.14
C GLY A 79 16.05 25.45 10.14
N ARG A 80 15.14 24.46 10.10
CA ARG A 80 15.48 23.09 10.43
C ARG A 80 14.88 22.19 9.36
N THR A 81 15.70 21.75 8.41
CA THR A 81 15.37 20.56 7.63
C THR A 81 15.40 19.39 8.61
N ALA A 82 14.24 18.99 9.12
CA ALA A 82 14.11 17.74 9.85
C ALA A 82 14.47 16.63 8.86
N LYS A 83 15.63 15.98 9.07
CA LYS A 83 15.96 14.77 8.32
C LYS A 83 14.81 13.78 8.54
N PRO A 84 14.29 13.12 7.49
CA PRO A 84 13.23 12.14 7.67
C PRO A 84 13.69 11.12 8.71
N ARG A 85 12.92 10.99 9.80
CA ARG A 85 13.24 10.02 10.85
C ARG A 85 13.17 8.63 10.22
N LYS A 86 14.21 7.82 10.43
CA LYS A 86 14.23 6.43 9.96
C LYS A 86 12.98 5.74 10.53
N LEU A 87 12.12 5.19 9.66
CA LEU A 87 10.94 4.45 10.08
C LEU A 87 11.39 3.27 10.95
N THR A 88 10.82 3.19 12.14
CA THR A 88 11.03 2.09 13.09
C THR A 88 9.66 1.53 13.43
N TYR A 89 9.48 0.24 13.21
CA TYR A 89 8.22 -0.48 13.46
C TYR A 89 8.39 -1.37 14.69
N SER A 90 7.32 -1.51 15.48
CA SER A 90 7.23 -2.56 16.50
C SER A 90 7.27 -3.96 15.85
N PRO A 91 7.58 -5.02 16.61
CA PRO A 91 7.72 -6.36 16.07
C PRO A 91 6.57 -6.86 15.18
N PRO A 92 5.27 -6.69 15.52
CA PRO A 92 4.17 -7.15 14.65
C PRO A 92 4.08 -6.35 13.35
N LEU A 93 4.22 -5.02 13.36
CA LEU A 93 4.15 -4.21 12.15
C LEU A 93 5.38 -4.46 11.26
N LYS A 94 6.56 -4.62 11.86
CA LYS A 94 7.77 -5.05 11.14
C LYS A 94 7.56 -6.37 10.40
N ARG A 95 6.79 -7.29 10.98
CA ARG A 95 6.52 -8.61 10.40
C ARG A 95 5.70 -8.49 9.11
N LEU A 96 4.67 -7.64 9.09
CA LEU A 96 3.90 -7.33 7.87
C LEU A 96 4.79 -6.71 6.77
N VAL A 97 5.61 -5.71 7.13
CA VAL A 97 6.59 -5.10 6.19
C VAL A 97 7.58 -6.13 5.64
N ASP A 98 7.99 -7.11 6.45
CA ASP A 98 8.89 -8.17 5.99
C ASP A 98 8.18 -9.13 5.00
N GLU A 99 6.87 -9.37 5.16
CA GLU A 99 6.07 -10.19 4.24
C GLU A 99 5.80 -9.47 2.91
N HIS A 100 5.60 -8.16 2.95
CA HIS A 100 5.50 -7.32 1.76
C HIS A 100 6.68 -7.51 0.81
N LYS A 101 7.88 -7.81 1.30
CA LYS A 101 9.05 -8.04 0.46
C LYS A 101 8.84 -9.19 -0.52
N LEU A 102 8.20 -10.28 -0.10
CA LEU A 102 7.95 -11.42 -0.99
C LEU A 102 6.84 -11.08 -1.99
N ILE A 103 5.80 -10.38 -1.55
CA ILE A 103 4.70 -9.93 -2.41
C ILE A 103 5.21 -8.96 -3.48
N LEU A 104 6.04 -7.99 -3.12
CA LEU A 104 6.65 -7.04 -4.05
C LEU A 104 7.59 -7.73 -5.06
N ARG A 105 8.36 -8.74 -4.63
CA ARG A 105 9.17 -9.56 -5.55
C ARG A 105 8.29 -10.30 -6.55
N PHE A 106 7.19 -10.90 -6.11
CA PHE A 106 6.20 -11.51 -7.00
C PHE A 106 5.61 -10.50 -7.99
N ILE A 107 5.15 -9.35 -7.51
CA ILE A 107 4.58 -8.29 -8.34
C ILE A 107 5.55 -7.82 -9.42
N ALA A 108 6.85 -7.69 -9.09
CA ALA A 108 7.88 -7.30 -10.05
C ALA A 108 8.08 -8.31 -11.20
N MET A 109 7.61 -9.55 -11.06
CA MET A 109 7.65 -10.57 -12.10
C MET A 109 6.39 -10.60 -12.96
N VAL A 110 5.29 -9.95 -12.54
CA VAL A 110 4.01 -9.98 -13.26
C VAL A 110 4.11 -9.59 -14.73
N PRO A 111 4.83 -8.52 -15.13
CA PRO A 111 4.95 -8.17 -16.56
C PRO A 111 5.58 -9.27 -17.42
N GLU A 112 6.44 -10.08 -16.82
CA GLU A 112 7.09 -11.19 -17.51
C GLU A 112 6.17 -12.41 -17.60
N ILE A 113 5.51 -12.77 -16.49
CA ILE A 113 4.48 -13.82 -16.47
C ILE A 113 3.39 -13.48 -17.50
N ALA A 114 2.91 -12.23 -17.51
CA ALA A 114 1.93 -11.72 -18.45
C ALA A 114 2.42 -11.77 -19.92
N GLY A 115 3.72 -11.55 -20.16
CA GLY A 115 4.31 -11.62 -21.50
C GLY A 115 4.51 -13.04 -22.05
N ARG A 116 4.39 -14.07 -21.21
CA ARG A 116 4.54 -15.49 -21.57
C ARG A 116 3.25 -16.31 -21.43
N VAL A 117 2.11 -15.66 -21.19
CA VAL A 117 0.83 -16.38 -21.05
C VAL A 117 0.55 -17.20 -22.30
N ASP A 118 0.51 -18.51 -22.12
CA ASP A 118 0.10 -19.49 -23.13
C ASP A 118 -1.01 -20.35 -22.54
N LEU A 119 -2.25 -20.06 -22.94
CA LEU A 119 -3.42 -20.79 -22.46
C LEU A 119 -3.71 -22.06 -23.28
N GLU A 120 -3.00 -22.28 -24.39
CA GLU A 120 -3.15 -23.47 -25.23
C GLU A 120 -2.33 -24.65 -24.67
N SER A 121 -1.22 -24.37 -23.98
CA SER A 121 -0.44 -25.39 -23.29
C SER A 121 -0.92 -25.65 -21.85
N GLY A 122 -0.82 -26.91 -21.43
CA GLY A 122 -1.10 -27.28 -20.04
C GLY A 122 -0.13 -26.60 -19.05
N GLU A 123 1.15 -26.52 -19.42
CA GLU A 123 2.19 -25.89 -18.60
C GLU A 123 1.95 -24.39 -18.41
N GLY A 124 1.58 -23.65 -19.47
CA GLY A 124 1.27 -22.22 -19.36
C GLY A 124 0.05 -21.95 -18.47
N ARG A 125 -1.00 -22.78 -18.55
CA ARG A 125 -2.15 -22.71 -17.62
C ARG A 125 -1.75 -22.98 -16.17
N GLU A 126 -0.89 -23.97 -15.94
CA GLU A 126 -0.38 -24.31 -14.60
C GLU A 126 0.44 -23.15 -13.99
N GLU A 127 1.23 -22.43 -14.80
CA GLU A 127 1.99 -21.27 -14.34
C GLU A 127 1.07 -20.15 -13.82
N ILE A 128 -0.01 -19.83 -14.54
CA ILE A 128 -0.98 -18.82 -14.09
C ILE A 128 -1.73 -19.28 -12.83
N LEU A 129 -2.10 -20.56 -12.75
CA LEU A 129 -2.72 -21.11 -11.55
C LEU A 129 -1.78 -21.08 -10.34
N ALA A 130 -0.49 -21.31 -10.52
CA ALA A 130 0.52 -21.17 -9.46
C ALA A 130 0.65 -19.71 -8.98
N ALA A 131 0.63 -18.75 -9.92
CA ALA A 131 0.62 -17.33 -9.59
C ALA A 131 -0.63 -16.93 -8.79
N VAL A 132 -1.81 -17.39 -9.21
CA VAL A 132 -3.07 -17.19 -8.48
C VAL A 132 -3.03 -17.84 -7.09
N ASP A 133 -2.45 -19.04 -6.97
CA ASP A 133 -2.34 -19.74 -5.70
C ASP A 133 -1.47 -18.96 -4.69
N PHE A 134 -0.33 -18.43 -5.14
CA PHE A 134 0.52 -17.53 -4.35
C PHE A 134 -0.28 -16.32 -3.84
N ILE A 135 -0.99 -15.63 -4.72
CA ILE A 135 -1.79 -14.45 -4.35
C ILE A 135 -2.85 -14.81 -3.30
N ARG A 136 -3.65 -15.87 -3.55
CA ARG A 136 -4.77 -16.22 -2.68
C ARG A 136 -4.33 -16.75 -1.32
N ARG A 137 -3.22 -17.49 -1.25
CA ARG A 137 -2.79 -18.14 -0.01
C ARG A 137 -1.80 -17.32 0.79
N TYR A 138 -0.83 -16.66 0.14
CA TYR A 138 0.17 -15.84 0.81
C TYR A 138 -0.29 -14.39 1.00
N ALA A 139 -0.62 -13.68 -0.08
CA ALA A 139 -0.99 -12.26 0.03
C ALA A 139 -2.34 -12.08 0.72
N ASP A 140 -3.35 -12.87 0.37
CA ASP A 140 -4.70 -12.67 0.91
C ASP A 140 -4.95 -13.44 2.22
N ARG A 141 -5.03 -14.78 2.18
CA ARG A 141 -5.41 -15.59 3.35
C ARG A 141 -4.39 -15.66 4.48
N TYR A 142 -3.19 -15.13 4.27
CA TYR A 142 -2.15 -15.10 5.29
C TYR A 142 -1.83 -13.66 5.67
N HIS A 143 -1.41 -12.83 4.71
CA HIS A 143 -1.02 -11.46 4.98
C HIS A 143 -2.22 -10.53 5.22
N HIS A 144 -3.10 -10.28 4.23
CA HIS A 144 -4.27 -9.41 4.44
C HIS A 144 -5.19 -9.91 5.55
N ALA A 145 -5.31 -11.22 5.76
CA ALA A 145 -6.08 -11.77 6.89
C ALA A 145 -5.53 -11.32 8.26
N LYS A 146 -4.20 -11.17 8.41
CA LYS A 146 -3.63 -10.59 9.63
C LYS A 146 -3.92 -9.11 9.77
N GLU A 147 -4.06 -8.42 8.66
CA GLU A 147 -4.43 -7.01 8.70
C GLU A 147 -5.90 -6.85 9.07
N GLU A 148 -6.80 -7.42 8.27
CA GLU A 148 -8.24 -7.28 8.42
C GLU A 148 -8.76 -7.88 9.74
N ASP A 149 -8.35 -9.11 10.08
CA ASP A 149 -8.95 -9.85 11.22
C ASP A 149 -8.27 -9.55 12.57
N ILE A 150 -7.08 -8.95 12.55
CA ILE A 150 -6.24 -8.80 13.75
C ILE A 150 -5.82 -7.35 13.95
N LEU A 151 -5.10 -6.74 13.01
CA LEU A 151 -4.57 -5.37 13.17
C LEU A 151 -5.66 -4.31 13.07
N PHE A 152 -6.43 -4.29 11.98
CA PHE A 152 -7.47 -3.30 11.71
C PHE A 152 -8.61 -3.39 12.73
N ALA A 153 -8.88 -4.60 13.23
CA ALA A 153 -9.82 -4.82 14.33
C ALA A 153 -9.46 -4.12 15.65
N CYS A 154 -8.23 -3.62 15.80
CA CYS A 154 -7.82 -2.80 16.95
C CYS A 154 -8.19 -1.31 16.81
N PHE A 155 -8.69 -0.88 15.65
CA PHE A 155 -8.99 0.51 15.33
C PHE A 155 -10.47 0.71 14.99
N ASP A 156 -10.90 1.98 14.94
CA ASP A 156 -12.26 2.33 14.55
C ASP A 156 -12.50 1.96 13.06
N PRO A 157 -13.44 1.05 12.75
CA PRO A 157 -13.72 0.64 11.37
C PRO A 157 -14.28 1.78 10.51
N ASP A 158 -14.75 2.87 11.12
CA ASP A 158 -15.28 4.01 10.37
C ASP A 158 -14.21 4.96 9.81
N LEU A 159 -12.93 4.73 10.12
CA LEU A 159 -11.82 5.48 9.55
C LEU A 159 -11.76 5.32 8.03
N ASP A 160 -11.75 6.45 7.31
CA ASP A 160 -11.74 6.47 5.84
C ASP A 160 -10.51 5.76 5.25
N ILE A 161 -9.36 5.81 5.94
CA ILE A 161 -8.15 5.10 5.51
C ILE A 161 -8.34 3.57 5.55
N LEU A 162 -9.04 3.03 6.55
CA LEU A 162 -9.32 1.58 6.62
C LEU A 162 -10.35 1.16 5.58
N LYS A 163 -11.36 2.01 5.34
CA LYS A 163 -12.32 1.80 4.25
C LYS A 163 -11.62 1.76 2.89
N ALA A 164 -10.63 2.63 2.68
CA ALA A 164 -9.81 2.63 1.48
C ALA A 164 -8.93 1.38 1.36
N MET A 165 -8.27 0.92 2.43
CA MET A 165 -7.48 -0.33 2.40
C MET A 165 -8.36 -1.55 2.10
N HIS A 166 -9.53 -1.66 2.73
CA HIS A 166 -10.48 -2.74 2.42
C HIS A 166 -10.99 -2.70 0.98
N GLU A 167 -11.14 -1.51 0.39
CA GLU A 167 -11.48 -1.40 -1.04
C GLU A 167 -10.33 -1.85 -1.93
N ASP A 168 -9.08 -1.46 -1.63
CA ASP A 168 -7.90 -1.94 -2.35
C ASP A 168 -7.82 -3.48 -2.28
N HIS A 169 -8.05 -4.10 -1.11
CA HIS A 169 -8.13 -5.57 -0.96
C HIS A 169 -9.26 -6.19 -1.80
N ARG A 170 -10.46 -5.58 -1.79
CA ARG A 170 -11.59 -6.06 -2.61
C ARG A 170 -11.28 -6.01 -4.09
N GLN A 171 -10.67 -4.93 -4.56
CA GLN A 171 -10.28 -4.78 -5.97
C GLN A 171 -9.19 -5.78 -6.35
N GLY A 172 -8.19 -6.00 -5.49
CA GLY A 172 -7.18 -7.05 -5.68
C GLY A 172 -7.82 -8.44 -5.82
N ARG A 173 -8.75 -8.79 -4.93
CA ARG A 173 -9.53 -10.05 -5.01
C ARG A 173 -10.35 -10.15 -6.30
N ALA A 174 -10.93 -9.04 -6.75
CA ALA A 174 -11.68 -9.00 -8.00
C ALA A 174 -10.79 -9.25 -9.23
N CYS A 175 -9.58 -8.68 -9.28
CA CYS A 175 -8.61 -9.00 -10.33
C CYS A 175 -8.27 -10.50 -10.34
N VAL A 176 -8.02 -11.10 -9.18
CA VAL A 176 -7.74 -12.54 -9.09
C VAL A 176 -8.90 -13.39 -9.59
N GLN A 177 -10.14 -13.02 -9.27
CA GLN A 177 -11.31 -13.68 -9.83
C GLN A 177 -11.38 -13.49 -11.35
N GLY A 178 -11.07 -12.30 -11.86
CA GLY A 178 -11.00 -12.02 -13.29
C GLY A 178 -9.96 -12.88 -14.03
N VAL A 179 -8.81 -13.15 -13.41
CA VAL A 179 -7.81 -14.11 -13.95
C VAL A 179 -8.42 -15.50 -14.08
N LEU A 180 -9.11 -16.00 -13.05
CA LEU A 180 -9.73 -17.33 -13.07
C LEU A 180 -10.83 -17.42 -14.13
N ASP A 181 -11.70 -16.42 -14.22
CA ASP A 181 -12.77 -16.39 -15.20
C ASP A 181 -12.21 -16.32 -16.64
N ALA A 182 -11.12 -15.58 -16.84
CA ALA A 182 -10.44 -15.51 -18.13
C ALA A 182 -9.74 -16.83 -18.51
N LEU A 183 -9.12 -17.52 -17.52
CA LEU A 183 -8.55 -18.86 -17.71
C LEU A 183 -9.60 -19.89 -18.13
N GLU A 184 -10.82 -19.82 -17.59
CA GLU A 184 -11.93 -20.70 -17.96
C GLU A 184 -12.41 -20.46 -19.40
N ARG A 185 -12.39 -19.19 -19.85
CA ARG A 185 -12.78 -18.81 -21.22
C ARG A 185 -11.68 -18.99 -22.27
N GLY A 186 -10.43 -19.24 -21.85
CA GLY A 186 -9.27 -19.21 -22.75
C GLY A 186 -8.93 -17.80 -23.24
N ASP A 187 -9.20 -16.79 -22.42
CA ASP A 187 -9.08 -15.37 -22.72
C ASP A 187 -7.71 -14.84 -22.23
N THR A 188 -6.70 -14.91 -23.09
CA THR A 188 -5.33 -14.49 -22.77
C THR A 188 -5.25 -13.01 -22.39
N ASP A 189 -5.93 -12.14 -23.13
CA ASP A 189 -5.93 -10.70 -22.87
C ASP A 189 -6.56 -10.41 -21.49
N GLY A 190 -7.66 -11.09 -21.16
CA GLY A 190 -8.28 -11.00 -19.84
C GLY A 190 -7.38 -11.45 -18.70
N VAL A 191 -6.59 -12.51 -18.88
CA VAL A 191 -5.59 -12.95 -17.88
C VAL A 191 -4.53 -11.87 -17.68
N VAL A 192 -3.96 -11.36 -18.79
CA VAL A 192 -2.91 -10.34 -18.78
C VAL A 192 -3.39 -9.05 -18.11
N GLU A 193 -4.57 -8.55 -18.50
CA GLU A 193 -5.16 -7.33 -17.96
C GLU A 193 -5.36 -7.43 -16.45
N ASN A 194 -5.93 -8.54 -15.97
CA ASN A 194 -6.20 -8.72 -14.54
C ASN A 194 -4.93 -8.92 -13.71
N LEU A 195 -3.91 -9.62 -14.23
CA LEU A 195 -2.61 -9.72 -13.56
C LEU A 195 -1.94 -8.35 -13.41
N HIS A 196 -1.93 -7.54 -14.47
CA HIS A 196 -1.42 -6.18 -14.41
C HIS A 196 -2.23 -5.27 -13.49
N GLY A 197 -3.56 -5.39 -13.50
CA GLY A 197 -4.44 -4.67 -12.58
C GLY A 197 -4.11 -4.99 -11.12
N TYR A 198 -4.00 -6.27 -10.78
CA TYR A 198 -3.58 -6.71 -9.44
C TYR A 198 -2.23 -6.12 -9.03
N ALA A 199 -1.22 -6.23 -9.91
CA ALA A 199 0.12 -5.70 -9.65
C ALA A 199 0.12 -4.19 -9.40
N GLY A 200 -0.65 -3.42 -10.17
CA GLY A 200 -0.77 -1.97 -10.01
C GLY A 200 -1.42 -1.59 -8.68
N ILE A 201 -2.53 -2.24 -8.32
CA ILE A 201 -3.24 -2.01 -7.05
C ILE A 201 -2.31 -2.31 -5.87
N LEU A 202 -1.72 -3.51 -5.83
CA LEU A 202 -0.92 -3.93 -4.68
C LEU A 202 0.37 -3.12 -4.51
N THR A 203 0.99 -2.65 -5.60
CA THR A 203 2.18 -1.80 -5.50
C THR A 203 1.89 -0.50 -4.72
N GLU A 204 0.80 0.19 -5.09
CA GLU A 204 0.40 1.42 -4.41
C GLU A 204 -0.17 1.16 -3.03
N HIS A 205 -0.92 0.07 -2.85
CA HIS A 205 -1.46 -0.35 -1.56
C HIS A 205 -0.35 -0.60 -0.52
N ILE A 206 0.63 -1.46 -0.84
CA ILE A 206 1.76 -1.76 0.05
C ILE A 206 2.55 -0.50 0.41
N LYS A 207 2.71 0.42 -0.55
CA LYS A 207 3.38 1.70 -0.30
C LYS A 207 2.60 2.56 0.72
N LYS A 208 1.28 2.66 0.58
CA LYS A 208 0.43 3.35 1.56
C LYS A 208 0.58 2.71 2.93
N GLU A 209 0.68 1.40 3.01
CA GLU A 209 0.80 0.71 4.28
C GLU A 209 2.14 0.94 4.96
N ASP A 210 3.23 0.63 4.25
CA ASP A 210 4.59 0.73 4.78
C ASP A 210 4.96 2.16 5.16
N GLU A 211 4.62 3.14 4.31
CA GLU A 211 5.08 4.53 4.47
C GLU A 211 4.12 5.37 5.33
N ILE A 212 2.84 5.00 5.41
CA ILE A 212 1.80 5.87 5.95
C ILE A 212 0.98 5.16 7.05
N LEU A 213 0.27 4.07 6.71
CA LEU A 213 -0.68 3.45 7.62
C LEU A 213 0.01 2.80 8.82
N TYR A 214 1.00 1.92 8.60
CA TYR A 214 1.68 1.21 9.66
C TYR A 214 2.43 2.15 10.61
N PRO A 215 3.17 3.18 10.15
CA PRO A 215 3.78 4.15 11.06
C PRO A 215 2.75 4.94 11.89
N TRP A 216 1.56 5.20 11.35
CA TRP A 216 0.47 5.81 12.11
C TRP A 216 -0.13 4.83 13.12
N MET A 217 -0.45 3.59 12.71
CA MET A 217 -0.99 2.56 13.61
C MET A 217 -0.03 2.27 14.76
N ASP A 218 1.26 2.08 14.46
CA ASP A 218 2.27 1.70 15.45
C ASP A 218 2.42 2.74 16.57
N ARG A 219 2.26 4.03 16.25
CA ARG A 219 2.27 5.13 17.23
C ARG A 219 1.01 5.17 18.10
N ASN A 220 -0.10 4.64 17.60
CA ASN A 220 -1.40 4.63 18.27
C ASN A 220 -1.67 3.33 19.03
N LEU A 221 -0.76 2.36 18.97
CA LEU A 221 -0.83 1.12 19.73
C LEU A 221 -0.09 1.26 21.07
N SER A 222 -0.74 0.83 22.15
CA SER A 222 -0.08 0.66 23.44
C SER A 222 0.88 -0.53 23.43
N THR A 223 1.86 -0.55 24.33
CA THR A 223 2.77 -1.70 24.50
C THR A 223 2.03 -3.02 24.75
N HIS A 224 0.88 -2.98 25.43
CA HIS A 224 0.05 -4.16 25.64
C HIS A 224 -0.54 -4.68 24.33
N GLN A 225 -1.17 -3.80 23.54
CA GLN A 225 -1.74 -4.16 22.24
C GLN A 225 -0.66 -4.68 21.28
N VAL A 226 0.53 -4.08 21.28
CA VAL A 226 1.68 -4.59 20.50
C VAL A 226 2.04 -6.02 20.91
N GLY A 227 2.04 -6.34 22.21
CA GLY A 227 2.28 -7.68 22.72
C GLY A 227 1.21 -8.69 22.30
N GLU A 228 -0.07 -8.31 22.39
CA GLU A 228 -1.21 -9.14 21.95
C GLU A 228 -1.18 -9.40 20.45
N LEU A 229 -0.94 -8.37 19.64
CA LEU A 229 -0.79 -8.47 18.19
C LEU A 229 0.36 -9.42 17.84
N HIS A 230 1.51 -9.28 18.51
CA HIS A 230 2.66 -10.14 18.27
C HIS A 230 2.33 -11.61 18.55
N ALA A 231 1.66 -11.92 19.66
CA ALA A 231 1.25 -13.29 19.99
C ALA A 231 0.26 -13.85 18.94
N ARG A 232 -0.78 -13.09 18.57
CA ARG A 232 -1.76 -13.52 17.54
C ARG A 232 -1.10 -13.75 16.18
N PHE A 233 -0.12 -12.91 15.79
CA PHE A 233 0.63 -13.11 14.55
C PHE A 233 1.50 -14.36 14.61
N GLN A 234 2.15 -14.65 15.74
CA GLN A 234 2.91 -15.89 15.90
C GLN A 234 2.03 -17.14 15.73
N ASP A 235 0.79 -17.11 16.23
CA ASP A 235 -0.17 -18.22 16.06
C ASP A 235 -0.60 -18.40 14.59
N VAL A 236 -0.75 -17.31 13.84
CA VAL A 236 -0.98 -17.37 12.39
C VAL A 236 0.26 -17.92 11.69
N ASP A 237 1.44 -17.37 11.96
CA ASP A 237 2.70 -17.76 11.34
C ASP A 237 3.01 -19.25 11.57
N GLY A 238 2.73 -19.77 12.77
CA GLY A 238 2.89 -21.19 13.08
C GLY A 238 2.05 -22.10 12.18
N ARG A 239 0.83 -21.68 11.81
CA ARG A 239 -0.08 -22.43 10.93
C ARG A 239 0.29 -22.34 9.45
N TYR A 240 1.06 -21.31 9.06
CA TYR A 240 1.41 -21.01 7.66
C TYR A 240 2.90 -21.21 7.36
N ARG A 241 3.70 -21.74 8.28
CA ARG A 241 5.16 -21.87 8.10
C ARG A 241 5.55 -22.62 6.83
N GLU A 242 4.98 -23.81 6.61
CA GLU A 242 5.27 -24.61 5.42
C GLU A 242 4.87 -23.88 4.13
N VAL A 243 3.77 -23.13 4.20
CA VAL A 243 3.24 -22.33 3.10
C VAL A 243 4.21 -21.19 2.76
N GLN A 244 4.74 -20.48 3.76
CA GLN A 244 5.72 -19.40 3.57
C GLN A 244 6.98 -19.93 2.87
N GLU A 245 7.58 -21.00 3.39
CA GLU A 245 8.78 -21.61 2.82
C GLU A 245 8.55 -22.07 1.37
N SER A 246 7.39 -22.67 1.09
CA SER A 246 7.03 -23.10 -0.26
C SER A 246 6.93 -21.94 -1.26
N TYR A 247 6.41 -20.79 -0.82
CA TYR A 247 6.23 -19.63 -1.69
C TYR A 247 7.49 -18.79 -1.86
N GLU A 248 8.35 -18.73 -0.85
CA GLU A 248 9.71 -18.21 -1.01
C GLU A 248 10.46 -19.00 -2.08
N ALA A 249 10.42 -20.33 -2.01
CA ALA A 249 11.03 -21.20 -3.01
C ALA A 249 10.40 -21.04 -4.40
N TYR A 250 9.07 -20.89 -4.49
CA TYR A 250 8.37 -20.60 -5.74
C TYR A 250 8.85 -19.29 -6.36
N VAL A 251 8.86 -18.19 -5.61
CA VAL A 251 9.31 -16.87 -6.10
C VAL A 251 10.77 -16.94 -6.55
N GLU A 252 11.65 -17.56 -5.77
CA GLU A 252 13.05 -17.75 -6.16
C GLU A 252 13.22 -18.58 -7.44
N LYS A 253 12.38 -19.60 -7.64
CA LYS A 253 12.42 -20.42 -8.85
C LYS A 253 12.05 -19.60 -10.08
N VAL A 254 10.97 -18.82 -10.01
CA VAL A 254 10.53 -17.94 -11.12
C VAL A 254 11.61 -16.89 -11.41
N GLU A 255 12.20 -16.28 -10.37
CA GLU A 255 13.31 -15.33 -10.53
C GLU A 255 14.55 -15.97 -11.19
N LYS A 256 14.91 -17.21 -10.85
CA LYS A 256 16.07 -17.89 -11.46
C LYS A 256 15.83 -18.23 -12.94
N ASN A 257 14.62 -18.65 -13.30
CA ASN A 257 14.26 -18.94 -14.69
C ASN A 257 14.39 -17.68 -15.57
N LYS A 258 14.02 -16.51 -15.04
CA LYS A 258 14.24 -15.20 -15.68
C LYS A 258 15.69 -14.90 -16.02
N PHE A 259 16.64 -15.25 -15.12
CA PHE A 259 18.06 -15.00 -15.36
C PHE A 259 18.65 -15.91 -16.45
N ILE A 260 18.17 -17.15 -16.54
CA ILE A 260 18.64 -18.12 -17.54
C ILE A 260 18.18 -17.69 -18.94
N GLU A 261 16.90 -17.37 -19.12
CA GLU A 261 16.35 -16.97 -20.43
C GLU A 261 16.96 -15.67 -20.95
N ARG A 262 17.21 -14.67 -20.08
CA ARG A 262 17.90 -13.43 -20.47
C ARG A 262 19.34 -13.67 -20.94
N ALA A 263 20.02 -14.67 -20.39
CA ALA A 263 21.37 -15.05 -20.78
C ALA A 263 21.40 -15.81 -22.11
N GLU A 264 20.31 -16.51 -22.47
CA GLU A 264 20.16 -17.21 -23.74
C GLU A 264 19.73 -16.29 -24.90
N VAL A 265 18.88 -15.29 -24.63
CA VAL A 265 18.46 -14.29 -25.64
C VAL A 265 19.57 -13.27 -25.96
N SER A 266 20.59 -13.14 -25.11
CA SER A 266 21.75 -12.25 -25.31
C SER A 266 22.94 -12.91 -26.00
N ARG A 267 22.79 -14.16 -26.50
CA ARG A 267 23.79 -14.90 -27.28
C ARG A 267 23.39 -14.99 -28.75
#